data_AF-A0A929NLF2-F1
#
_entry.id   AF-A0A929NLF2-F1
#
_cell.length_a   1.000
_cell.length_b   1.000
_cell.length_c   1.000
_cell.angle_alpha   90.00
_cell.angle_beta   90.00
_cell.angle_gamma   90.00
#
_symmetry.space_group_name_H-M   'P 1'
#
loop_
_entity.id
_entity.type
_entity.pdbx_description
1 polymer ?
#
loop_
_entity_poly.entity_id
_entity_poly.type
_entity_poly.pdbx_seq_one_letter_code
_entity_poly.pdbx_strand_id
1 'polypeptide(L)'
;VRFGHGFASAMVLPVATAYVADITPKNQEGAYIGWFQAAFFCGFGLGPLMGGLVKDFFGINANFYAMGILSFLAFILIILRIPELNQSVLERKEEKKTTYQMMLKSKTIQAVFVMRFATAFCRGTVLVFFPVLAHNVLHLSSSTIGMVMSAYILLTGILQRPFGKLADRFNRVAMVVCGSFITIVAICMLGLTDNLSQVIALSLCLAIGGGISIPAMTAITIEHGKAMKYGMGMLMGIFYLAVALGLATGPVLNGLIFDRIGLEASFFCGGAILFVGTAIFCFLVIIPAIPDVRHS
;
A
#
# COMPACT_ATOMS: atom_id res chain seq x y z
N VAL A 1 10.57 19.50 -14.72
CA VAL A 1 9.14 19.12 -14.57
C VAL A 1 8.94 17.90 -13.66
N ARG A 2 9.52 16.72 -13.94
CA ARG A 2 9.31 15.50 -13.11
C ARG A 2 9.78 15.61 -11.65
N PHE A 3 10.92 16.25 -11.39
CA PHE A 3 11.43 16.44 -10.03
C PHE A 3 10.50 17.33 -9.17
N GLY A 4 10.05 18.47 -9.72
CA GLY A 4 9.12 19.36 -9.04
C GLY A 4 7.74 18.73 -8.80
N HIS A 5 7.24 17.92 -9.76
CA HIS A 5 6.02 17.15 -9.56
C HIS A 5 6.18 16.13 -8.43
N GLY A 6 7.29 15.38 -8.40
CA GLY A 6 7.57 14.42 -7.33
C GLY A 6 7.61 15.08 -5.94
N PHE A 7 8.26 16.24 -5.82
CA PHE A 7 8.31 16.99 -4.56
C PHE A 7 6.93 17.46 -4.11
N ALA A 8 6.15 18.07 -5.01
CA ALA A 8 4.80 18.53 -4.70
C ALA A 8 3.86 17.38 -4.30
N SER A 9 3.84 16.28 -5.06
CA SER A 9 3.01 15.11 -4.76
C SER A 9 3.35 14.46 -3.42
N ALA A 10 4.62 14.47 -3.01
CA ALA A 10 5.05 13.90 -1.73
C ALA A 10 4.52 14.69 -0.51
N MET A 11 4.24 15.99 -0.67
CA MET A 11 3.74 16.84 0.41
C MET A 11 2.21 16.72 0.60
N VAL A 12 1.46 16.45 -0.46
CA VAL A 12 -0.01 16.49 -0.45
C VAL A 12 -0.61 15.53 0.57
N LEU A 13 -0.18 14.26 0.57
CA LEU A 13 -0.78 13.26 1.45
C LEU A 13 -0.47 13.52 2.94
N PRO A 14 0.79 13.74 3.37
CA PRO A 14 1.09 14.08 4.76
C PRO A 14 0.34 15.33 5.25
N VAL A 15 0.33 16.41 4.45
CA VAL A 15 -0.35 17.66 4.81
C VAL A 15 -1.86 17.45 4.92
N ALA A 16 -2.47 16.75 3.96
CA ALA A 16 -3.90 16.44 4.01
C ALA A 16 -4.26 15.55 5.21
N THR A 17 -3.44 14.55 5.54
CA THR A 17 -3.67 13.69 6.72
C THR A 17 -3.56 14.46 8.04
N ALA A 18 -2.58 15.37 8.15
CA ALA A 18 -2.42 16.22 9.33
C ALA A 18 -3.61 17.17 9.47
N TYR A 19 -3.99 17.83 8.38
CA TYR A 19 -5.16 18.71 8.36
C TYR A 19 -6.44 17.98 8.80
N VAL A 20 -6.70 16.78 8.27
CA VAL A 20 -7.87 15.97 8.68
C VAL A 20 -7.80 15.64 10.16
N ALA A 21 -6.63 15.27 10.69
CA ALA A 21 -6.46 14.99 12.11
C ALA A 21 -6.76 16.23 12.99
N ASP A 22 -6.32 17.41 12.56
CA ASP A 22 -6.47 18.65 13.32
C ASP A 22 -7.92 19.15 13.37
N ILE A 23 -8.70 18.98 12.30
CA ILE A 23 -10.12 19.37 12.28
C ILE A 23 -11.05 18.33 12.93
N THR A 24 -10.54 17.15 13.28
CA THR A 24 -11.38 16.06 13.78
C THR A 24 -11.78 16.30 15.24
N PRO A 25 -13.10 16.29 15.57
CA PRO A 25 -13.55 16.35 16.96
C PRO A 25 -13.04 15.17 17.78
N LYS A 26 -12.81 15.41 19.09
CA LYS A 26 -12.44 14.35 20.04
C LYS A 26 -13.46 13.20 19.96
N ASN A 27 -12.95 11.95 19.99
CA ASN A 27 -13.72 10.70 19.86
C ASN A 27 -14.35 10.42 18.47
N GLN A 28 -14.07 11.24 17.45
CA GLN A 28 -14.53 11.00 16.07
C GLN A 28 -13.40 10.71 15.06
N GLU A 29 -12.16 10.56 15.55
CA GLU A 29 -10.94 10.29 14.77
C GLU A 29 -11.11 9.17 13.76
N GLY A 30 -11.65 8.02 14.18
CA GLY A 30 -11.87 6.88 13.29
C GLY A 30 -12.85 7.14 12.15
N ALA A 31 -13.87 7.99 12.37
CA ALA A 31 -14.87 8.31 11.35
C ALA A 31 -14.31 9.26 10.28
N TYR A 32 -13.66 10.35 10.70
CA TYR A 32 -13.07 11.34 9.79
C TYR A 32 -11.91 10.75 8.97
N ILE A 33 -10.99 10.05 9.64
CA ILE A 33 -9.91 9.32 8.96
C ILE A 33 -10.48 8.23 8.05
N GLY A 34 -11.55 7.56 8.48
CA GLY A 34 -12.26 6.57 7.65
C GLY A 34 -12.81 7.15 6.35
N TRP A 35 -13.48 8.30 6.41
CA TRP A 35 -13.99 9.00 5.21
C TRP A 35 -12.86 9.48 4.30
N PHE A 36 -11.78 10.03 4.87
CA PHE A 36 -10.62 10.46 4.10
C PHE A 36 -9.96 9.28 3.35
N GLN A 37 -9.76 8.15 4.03
CA GLN A 37 -9.22 6.94 3.40
C GLN A 37 -10.17 6.36 2.35
N ALA A 38 -11.49 6.39 2.58
CA ALA A 38 -12.47 5.96 1.59
C ALA A 38 -12.38 6.82 0.32
N ALA A 39 -12.30 8.16 0.45
CA ALA A 39 -12.11 9.06 -0.68
C ALA A 39 -10.80 8.78 -1.43
N PHE A 40 -9.70 8.54 -0.70
CA PHE A 40 -8.42 8.15 -1.29
C PHE A 40 -8.50 6.85 -2.08
N PHE A 41 -9.08 5.79 -1.51
CA PHE A 41 -9.24 4.51 -2.21
C PHE A 41 -10.20 4.59 -3.39
N CYS A 42 -11.26 5.41 -3.31
CA CYS A 42 -12.14 5.66 -4.45
C CYS A 42 -11.38 6.36 -5.58
N GLY A 43 -10.61 7.41 -5.28
CA GLY A 43 -9.81 8.11 -6.29
C GLY A 43 -8.71 7.22 -6.89
N PHE A 44 -7.93 6.55 -6.05
CA PHE A 44 -6.86 5.65 -6.47
C PHE A 44 -7.39 4.42 -7.21
N GLY A 45 -8.54 3.89 -6.78
CA GLY A 45 -9.20 2.75 -7.37
C GLY A 45 -9.88 3.08 -8.69
N LEU A 46 -10.61 4.19 -8.81
CA LEU A 46 -11.30 4.56 -10.06
C LEU A 46 -10.36 5.20 -11.10
N GLY A 47 -9.17 5.65 -10.69
CA GLY A 47 -8.20 6.28 -11.57
C GLY A 47 -7.85 5.46 -12.81
N PRO A 48 -7.40 4.20 -12.68
CA PRO A 48 -7.09 3.34 -13.83
C PRO A 48 -8.28 3.12 -14.77
N LEU A 49 -9.47 2.88 -14.24
CA LEU A 49 -10.70 2.74 -15.04
C LEU A 49 -11.00 3.99 -15.85
N MET A 50 -11.06 5.15 -15.19
CA MET A 50 -11.35 6.42 -15.86
C MET A 50 -10.26 6.78 -16.86
N GLY A 51 -8.99 6.60 -16.50
CA GLY A 51 -7.85 6.85 -17.39
C GLY A 51 -7.79 5.89 -18.58
N GLY A 52 -8.25 4.64 -18.40
CA GLY A 52 -8.37 3.66 -19.47
C GLY A 52 -9.48 4.02 -20.46
N LEU A 53 -10.66 4.37 -19.94
CA LEU A 53 -11.81 4.80 -20.75
C LEU A 53 -11.49 6.07 -21.54
N VAL A 54 -10.98 7.11 -20.89
CA VAL A 54 -10.65 8.37 -21.56
C VAL A 54 -9.57 8.14 -22.63
N LYS A 55 -8.57 7.30 -22.36
CA LYS A 55 -7.54 6.95 -23.36
C LYS A 55 -8.13 6.25 -24.59
N ASP A 56 -9.04 5.28 -24.42
CA ASP A 56 -9.59 4.51 -25.54
C ASP A 56 -10.55 5.36 -26.40
N PHE A 57 -11.35 6.25 -25.80
CA PHE A 57 -12.33 7.08 -26.54
C PHE A 57 -11.77 8.41 -27.06
N PHE A 58 -10.89 9.06 -26.31
CA PHE A 58 -10.43 10.43 -26.57
C PHE A 58 -8.91 10.53 -26.75
N GLY A 59 -8.18 9.41 -26.68
CA GLY A 59 -6.74 9.35 -26.83
C GLY A 59 -5.96 9.75 -25.57
N ILE A 60 -4.65 9.53 -25.60
CA ILE A 60 -3.77 9.75 -24.44
C ILE A 60 -3.66 11.23 -24.02
N ASN A 61 -3.78 12.16 -24.96
CA ASN A 61 -3.71 13.59 -24.66
C ASN A 61 -4.89 14.04 -23.77
N ALA A 62 -6.09 13.47 -23.99
CA ALA A 62 -7.26 13.75 -23.18
C ALA A 62 -7.07 13.37 -21.69
N ASN A 63 -6.29 12.31 -21.39
CA ASN A 63 -5.94 11.99 -20.00
C ASN A 63 -5.18 13.14 -19.32
N PHE A 64 -4.20 13.73 -20.01
CA PHE A 64 -3.42 14.83 -19.43
C PHE A 64 -4.28 16.07 -19.19
N TYR A 65 -5.19 16.41 -20.12
CA TYR A 65 -6.13 17.51 -19.93
C TYR A 65 -7.12 17.24 -18.80
N ALA A 66 -7.69 16.03 -18.73
CA ALA A 66 -8.61 15.64 -17.66
C ALA A 66 -7.94 15.70 -16.28
N MET A 67 -6.70 15.20 -16.16
CA MET A 67 -5.91 15.32 -14.93
C MET A 67 -5.69 16.78 -14.53
N GLY A 68 -5.30 17.64 -15.49
CA GLY A 68 -5.11 19.07 -15.24
C GLY A 68 -6.37 19.77 -14.75
N ILE A 69 -7.51 19.51 -15.42
CA ILE A 69 -8.81 20.08 -15.03
C ILE A 69 -9.23 19.60 -13.64
N LEU A 70 -9.14 18.30 -13.36
CA LEU A 70 -9.49 17.75 -12.04
C LEU A 70 -8.60 18.30 -10.92
N SER A 71 -7.30 18.44 -11.16
CA SER A 71 -6.37 19.05 -10.20
C SER A 71 -6.67 20.53 -9.98
N PHE A 72 -7.02 21.27 -11.03
CA PHE A 72 -7.38 22.68 -10.92
C PHE A 72 -8.71 22.88 -10.17
N LEU A 73 -9.71 22.03 -10.42
CA LEU A 73 -10.97 22.02 -9.66
C LEU A 73 -10.73 21.68 -8.18
N ALA A 74 -9.88 20.69 -7.89
CA ALA A 74 -9.50 20.37 -6.52
C ALA A 74 -8.81 21.54 -5.83
N PHE A 75 -7.92 22.25 -6.52
CA PHE A 75 -7.27 23.46 -6.02
C PHE A 75 -8.27 24.58 -5.70
N ILE A 76 -9.24 24.85 -6.58
CA ILE A 76 -10.31 25.82 -6.32
C ILE A 76 -11.14 25.41 -5.10
N LEU A 77 -11.52 24.13 -5.01
CA LEU A 77 -12.29 23.63 -3.86
C LEU A 77 -11.52 23.77 -2.55
N ILE A 78 -10.21 23.53 -2.56
CA ILE A 78 -9.34 23.73 -1.39
C ILE A 78 -9.39 25.19 -0.95
N ILE A 79 -9.17 26.15 -1.85
CA ILE A 79 -9.18 27.59 -1.52
C ILE A 79 -10.54 28.04 -0.99
N LEU A 80 -11.64 27.54 -1.58
CA LEU A 80 -12.98 28.02 -1.23
C LEU A 80 -13.59 27.36 0.01
N ARG A 81 -13.16 26.14 0.35
CA ARG A 81 -13.87 25.30 1.34
C ARG A 81 -13.03 24.85 2.53
N ILE A 82 -11.70 24.91 2.46
CA ILE A 82 -10.84 24.49 3.57
C ILE A 82 -10.65 25.70 4.51
N PRO A 83 -11.22 25.68 5.73
CA PRO A 83 -11.03 26.76 6.70
C PRO A 83 -9.57 26.87 7.16
N GLU A 84 -9.14 28.08 7.49
CA GLU A 84 -7.82 28.32 8.07
C GLU A 84 -7.71 27.68 9.46
N LEU A 85 -6.62 26.96 9.72
CA LEU A 85 -6.33 26.37 11.02
C LEU A 85 -5.86 27.46 11.99
N ASN A 86 -6.46 27.52 13.18
CA ASN A 86 -6.01 28.42 14.25
C ASN A 86 -4.57 28.07 14.70
N GLN A 87 -3.72 29.09 14.83
CA GLN A 87 -2.29 28.97 15.20
C GLN A 87 -2.03 28.23 16.53
N SER A 88 -3.02 28.13 17.42
CA SER A 88 -2.90 27.42 18.70
C SER A 88 -2.72 25.90 18.59
N VAL A 89 -2.90 25.31 17.40
CA VAL A 89 -2.63 23.90 17.13
C VAL A 89 -1.14 23.65 16.79
N LEU A 90 -0.43 24.65 16.25
CA LEU A 90 0.99 24.55 15.87
C LEU A 90 1.94 24.44 17.08
N GLU A 91 1.48 24.81 18.28
CA GLU A 91 2.26 24.78 19.53
C GLU A 91 2.21 23.42 20.26
N ARG A 92 1.74 22.36 19.60
CA ARG A 92 1.60 21.03 20.24
C ARG A 92 2.98 20.39 20.46
N LYS A 93 3.53 20.66 21.65
CA LYS A 93 4.61 19.99 22.40
C LYS A 93 5.34 18.87 21.67
N GLU A 94 6.65 19.05 21.50
CA GLU A 94 7.63 18.01 21.22
C GLU A 94 7.26 16.68 21.92
N GLU A 95 6.83 15.69 21.14
CA GLU A 95 6.73 14.33 21.65
C GLU A 95 8.13 13.90 22.10
N LYS A 96 8.19 13.35 23.32
CA LYS A 96 9.41 12.88 23.98
C LYS A 96 10.34 12.20 22.99
N LYS A 97 11.63 12.54 23.05
CA LYS A 97 12.77 11.80 22.46
C LYS A 97 12.86 10.37 23.03
N THR A 98 11.84 9.54 22.89
CA THR A 98 11.88 8.11 23.20
C THR A 98 12.22 7.35 21.93
N THR A 99 13.52 7.35 21.68
CA THR A 99 14.34 6.26 21.17
C THR A 99 13.96 5.55 19.86
N TYR A 100 14.02 6.30 18.76
CA TYR A 100 14.14 5.77 17.39
C TYR A 100 15.11 4.57 17.30
N GLN A 101 16.26 4.65 17.99
CA GLN A 101 17.26 3.57 18.03
C GLN A 101 16.76 2.30 18.74
N MET A 102 15.90 2.39 19.75
CA MET A 102 15.32 1.21 20.41
C MET A 102 14.27 0.56 19.51
N MET A 103 13.47 1.37 18.80
CA MET A 103 12.49 0.86 17.84
C MET A 103 13.16 0.10 16.70
N LEU A 104 14.25 0.64 16.14
CA LEU A 104 15.02 -0.04 15.10
C LEU A 104 15.69 -1.33 15.58
N LYS A 105 15.95 -1.48 16.88
CA LYS A 105 16.48 -2.73 17.47
C LYS A 105 15.41 -3.76 17.80
N SER A 106 14.12 -3.39 17.77
CA SER A 106 13.02 -4.29 18.08
C SER A 106 12.79 -5.27 16.93
N LYS A 107 12.97 -6.58 17.18
CA LYS A 107 12.77 -7.65 16.18
C LYS A 107 11.38 -7.58 15.53
N THR A 108 10.33 -7.30 16.29
CA THR A 108 8.96 -7.12 15.75
C THR A 108 8.86 -5.97 14.76
N ILE A 109 9.54 -4.84 15.03
CA ILE A 109 9.50 -3.66 14.15
C ILE A 109 10.32 -3.91 12.89
N GLN A 110 11.48 -4.56 13.01
CA GLN A 110 12.26 -5.02 11.87
C GLN A 110 11.47 -5.98 10.99
N ALA A 111 10.78 -6.96 11.60
CA ALA A 111 9.94 -7.91 10.88
C ALA A 111 8.81 -7.22 10.11
N VAL A 112 8.08 -6.32 10.78
CA VAL A 112 7.04 -5.50 10.14
C VAL A 112 7.62 -4.66 9.01
N PHE A 113 8.78 -4.02 9.21
CA PHE A 113 9.42 -3.19 8.19
C PHE A 113 9.75 -4.00 6.94
N VAL A 114 10.43 -5.14 7.09
CA VAL A 114 10.76 -6.05 5.99
C VAL A 114 9.50 -6.52 5.27
N MET A 115 8.48 -6.90 6.02
CA MET A 115 7.23 -7.40 5.46
C MET A 115 6.45 -6.30 4.69
N ARG A 116 6.43 -5.07 5.22
CA ARG A 116 5.81 -3.92 4.54
C ARG A 116 6.56 -3.50 3.30
N PHE A 117 7.89 -3.54 3.33
CA PHE A 117 8.71 -3.34 2.16
C PHE A 117 8.39 -4.39 1.08
N ALA A 118 8.40 -5.68 1.44
CA ALA A 118 8.18 -6.78 0.52
C ALA A 118 6.78 -6.77 -0.13
N THR A 119 5.74 -6.52 0.66
CA THR A 119 4.37 -6.37 0.14
C THR A 119 4.21 -5.13 -0.75
N ALA A 120 4.87 -4.03 -0.42
CA ALA A 120 4.87 -2.82 -1.23
C ALA A 120 5.67 -2.97 -2.53
N PHE A 121 6.79 -3.71 -2.51
CA PHE A 121 7.57 -4.08 -3.69
C PHE A 121 6.72 -4.87 -4.68
N CYS A 122 6.04 -5.91 -4.19
CA CYS A 122 5.09 -6.71 -4.97
C CYS A 122 3.99 -5.82 -5.57
N ARG A 123 3.42 -4.89 -4.78
CA ARG A 123 2.39 -3.96 -5.29
C ARG A 123 2.93 -3.00 -6.35
N GLY A 124 4.14 -2.48 -6.19
CA GLY A 124 4.79 -1.63 -7.18
C GLY A 124 5.08 -2.39 -8.49
N THR A 125 5.45 -3.66 -8.38
CA THR A 125 5.60 -4.58 -9.51
C THR A 125 4.30 -4.68 -10.31
N VAL A 126 3.20 -5.02 -9.64
CA VAL A 126 1.89 -5.16 -10.29
C VAL A 126 1.46 -3.83 -10.91
N LEU A 127 1.57 -2.71 -10.20
CA LEU A 127 1.11 -1.41 -10.69
C LEU A 127 1.76 -0.98 -12.02
N VAL A 128 3.02 -1.38 -12.25
CA VAL A 128 3.77 -0.99 -13.46
C VAL A 128 3.77 -2.08 -14.52
N PHE A 129 4.02 -3.34 -14.14
CA PHE A 129 4.22 -4.42 -15.10
C PHE A 129 2.93 -5.13 -15.50
N PHE A 130 1.86 -5.07 -14.69
CA PHE A 130 0.58 -5.63 -15.11
C PHE A 130 0.02 -4.93 -16.36
N PRO A 131 -0.05 -3.59 -16.45
CA PRO A 131 -0.51 -2.93 -17.67
C PRO A 131 0.36 -3.26 -18.89
N VAL A 132 1.66 -3.46 -18.69
CA VAL A 132 2.60 -3.85 -19.76
C VAL A 132 2.29 -5.25 -20.26
N LEU A 133 2.08 -6.23 -19.36
CA LEU A 133 1.65 -7.59 -19.71
C LEU A 133 0.32 -7.58 -20.45
N ALA A 134 -0.67 -6.91 -19.87
CA ALA A 134 -2.02 -6.87 -20.38
C ALA A 134 -2.11 -6.22 -21.77
N HIS A 135 -1.29 -5.20 -22.05
CA HIS A 135 -1.25 -4.54 -23.35
C HIS A 135 -0.38 -5.28 -24.37
N ASN A 136 0.84 -5.67 -24.02
CA ASN A 136 1.82 -6.17 -24.99
C ASN A 136 1.66 -7.66 -25.28
N VAL A 137 1.19 -8.46 -24.32
CA VAL A 137 1.03 -9.91 -24.47
C VAL A 137 -0.43 -10.27 -24.75
N LEU A 138 -1.36 -9.70 -23.97
CA LEU A 138 -2.79 -10.04 -24.09
C LEU A 138 -3.58 -9.11 -25.03
N HIS A 139 -2.94 -8.07 -25.56
CA HIS A 139 -3.56 -7.09 -26.47
C HIS A 139 -4.88 -6.49 -25.96
N LEU A 140 -4.98 -6.30 -24.64
CA LEU A 140 -6.17 -5.78 -24.00
C LEU A 140 -6.30 -4.25 -24.19
N SER A 141 -7.55 -3.78 -24.32
CA SER A 141 -7.86 -2.36 -24.36
C SER A 141 -7.48 -1.66 -23.06
N SER A 142 -7.19 -0.35 -23.10
CA SER A 142 -6.80 0.40 -21.90
C SER A 142 -7.93 0.43 -20.86
N SER A 143 -9.17 0.46 -21.32
CA SER A 143 -10.38 0.32 -20.49
C SER A 143 -10.43 -1.00 -19.73
N THR A 144 -10.09 -2.12 -20.37
CA THR A 144 -10.07 -3.45 -19.72
C THR A 144 -8.96 -3.52 -18.68
N ILE A 145 -7.76 -3.03 -19.00
CA ILE A 145 -6.65 -2.92 -18.05
C ILE A 145 -7.06 -2.07 -16.84
N GLY A 146 -7.70 -0.94 -17.12
CA GLY A 146 -8.25 -0.03 -16.12
C GLY A 146 -9.26 -0.73 -15.20
N MET A 147 -10.24 -1.45 -15.76
CA MET A 147 -11.22 -2.23 -15.00
C MET A 147 -10.57 -3.24 -14.07
N VAL A 148 -9.60 -4.02 -14.55
CA VAL A 148 -8.92 -5.05 -13.73
C VAL A 148 -8.14 -4.40 -12.58
N MET A 149 -7.37 -3.34 -12.87
CA MET A 149 -6.62 -2.63 -11.82
C MET A 149 -7.54 -1.96 -10.81
N SER A 150 -8.63 -1.36 -11.26
CA SER A 150 -9.64 -0.76 -10.39
C SER A 150 -10.30 -1.80 -9.50
N ALA A 151 -10.70 -2.95 -10.05
CA ALA A 151 -11.25 -4.06 -9.28
C ALA A 151 -10.27 -4.55 -8.22
N TYR A 152 -8.99 -4.74 -8.58
CA TYR A 152 -7.93 -5.11 -7.64
C TYR A 152 -7.78 -4.10 -6.49
N ILE A 153 -7.64 -2.81 -6.79
CA ILE A 153 -7.42 -1.76 -5.79
C ILE A 153 -8.63 -1.60 -4.88
N LEU A 154 -9.83 -1.49 -5.46
CA LEU A 154 -11.07 -1.29 -4.71
C LEU A 154 -11.39 -2.49 -3.84
N LEU A 155 -11.25 -3.72 -4.37
CA LEU A 155 -11.48 -4.93 -3.60
C LEU A 155 -10.50 -5.02 -2.43
N THR A 156 -9.21 -4.70 -2.63
CA THR A 156 -8.23 -4.63 -1.53
C THR A 156 -8.67 -3.64 -0.45
N GLY A 157 -9.18 -2.47 -0.84
CA GLY A 157 -9.73 -1.46 0.07
C GLY A 157 -10.94 -1.95 0.85
N ILE A 158 -11.93 -2.53 0.16
CA ILE A 158 -13.17 -3.06 0.74
C ILE A 158 -12.86 -4.17 1.74
N LEU A 159 -11.95 -5.09 1.39
CA LEU A 159 -11.60 -6.25 2.21
C LEU A 159 -10.83 -5.91 3.48
N GLN A 160 -10.17 -4.74 3.57
CA GLN A 160 -9.46 -4.33 4.78
C GLN A 160 -10.38 -4.21 6.00
N ARG A 161 -11.65 -3.78 5.83
CA ARG A 161 -12.60 -3.62 6.95
C ARG A 161 -13.05 -4.97 7.56
N PRO A 162 -13.58 -5.94 6.79
CA PRO A 162 -13.95 -7.24 7.35
C PRO A 162 -12.72 -8.01 7.86
N PHE A 163 -11.60 -8.02 7.15
CA PHE A 163 -10.39 -8.70 7.63
C PHE A 163 -9.71 -7.98 8.79
N GLY A 164 -9.90 -6.68 8.95
CA GLY A 164 -9.54 -5.96 10.18
C GLY A 164 -10.29 -6.50 11.40
N LYS A 165 -11.61 -6.64 11.31
CA LYS A 165 -12.40 -7.27 12.38
C LYS A 165 -12.01 -8.73 12.63
N LEU A 166 -11.62 -9.45 11.58
CA LEU A 166 -11.15 -10.83 11.69
C LEU A 166 -9.79 -10.89 12.40
N ALA A 167 -8.89 -9.95 12.12
CA ALA A 167 -7.58 -9.84 12.75
C ALA A 167 -7.65 -9.57 14.25
N ASP A 168 -8.75 -9.01 14.75
CA ASP A 168 -8.98 -8.85 16.20
C ASP A 168 -9.31 -10.17 16.90
N ARG A 169 -9.69 -11.22 16.16
CA ARG A 169 -10.14 -12.51 16.72
C ARG A 169 -9.21 -13.69 16.38
N PHE A 170 -8.45 -13.58 15.29
CA PHE A 170 -7.59 -14.65 14.78
C PHE A 170 -6.10 -14.36 15.00
N ASN A 171 -5.28 -15.40 14.86
CA ASN A 171 -3.83 -15.25 14.90
C ASN A 171 -3.34 -14.38 13.73
N ARG A 172 -2.91 -13.17 14.05
CA ARG A 172 -2.49 -12.17 13.06
C ARG A 172 -1.25 -12.57 12.29
N VAL A 173 -0.30 -13.27 12.92
CA VAL A 173 0.89 -13.78 12.24
C VAL A 173 0.48 -14.79 11.18
N ALA A 174 -0.43 -15.71 11.51
CA ALA A 174 -0.98 -16.66 10.55
C ALA A 174 -1.73 -15.95 9.40
N MET A 175 -2.52 -14.92 9.69
CA MET A 175 -3.20 -14.13 8.66
C MET A 175 -2.21 -13.44 7.71
N VAL A 176 -1.13 -12.84 8.26
CA VAL A 176 -0.08 -12.23 7.44
C VAL A 176 0.55 -13.27 6.51
N VAL A 177 0.92 -14.44 7.03
CA VAL A 177 1.56 -15.51 6.25
C VAL A 177 0.61 -16.07 5.19
N CYS A 178 -0.63 -16.39 5.54
CA CYS A 178 -1.62 -16.92 4.61
C CYS A 178 -1.93 -15.94 3.47
N GLY A 179 -2.20 -14.67 3.79
CA GLY A 179 -2.46 -13.65 2.75
C GLY A 179 -1.24 -13.40 1.85
N SER A 180 -0.03 -13.53 2.41
CA SER A 180 1.21 -13.40 1.63
C SER A 180 1.43 -14.58 0.72
N PHE A 181 1.15 -15.80 1.18
CA PHE A 181 1.22 -16.99 0.35
C PHE A 181 0.24 -16.93 -0.84
N ILE A 182 -1.01 -16.50 -0.60
CA ILE A 182 -1.99 -16.25 -1.67
C ILE A 182 -1.42 -15.24 -2.68
N THR A 183 -0.83 -14.16 -2.18
CA THR A 183 -0.25 -13.10 -3.03
C THR A 183 0.94 -13.60 -3.84
N ILE A 184 1.85 -14.40 -3.25
CA ILE A 184 3.03 -14.98 -3.91
C ILE A 184 2.59 -15.90 -5.06
N VAL A 185 1.65 -16.81 -4.78
CA VAL A 185 1.14 -17.72 -5.82
C VAL A 185 0.47 -16.91 -6.93
N ALA A 186 -0.37 -15.93 -6.57
CA ALA A 186 -1.09 -15.13 -7.54
C ALA A 186 -0.17 -14.29 -8.44
N ILE A 187 0.87 -13.65 -7.88
CA ILE A 187 1.80 -12.84 -8.69
C ILE A 187 2.67 -13.71 -9.61
N CYS A 188 3.16 -14.86 -9.13
CA CYS A 188 3.96 -15.76 -9.96
C CYS A 188 3.13 -16.32 -11.12
N MET A 189 1.88 -16.73 -10.85
CA MET A 189 0.97 -17.21 -11.88
C MET A 189 0.55 -16.11 -12.85
N LEU A 190 0.47 -14.86 -12.38
CA LEU A 190 0.17 -13.71 -13.25
C LEU A 190 1.28 -13.46 -14.27
N GLY A 191 2.53 -13.85 -13.99
CA GLY A 191 3.62 -13.77 -14.95
C GLY A 191 3.53 -14.79 -16.09
N LEU A 192 2.73 -15.86 -15.93
CA LEU A 192 2.61 -16.98 -16.87
C LEU A 192 1.24 -17.02 -17.58
N THR A 193 0.44 -15.96 -17.44
CA THR A 193 -0.96 -15.96 -17.89
C THR A 193 -1.08 -15.52 -19.34
N ASP A 194 -1.85 -16.29 -20.11
CA ASP A 194 -2.16 -15.98 -21.51
C ASP A 194 -3.65 -15.62 -21.73
N ASN A 195 -4.46 -15.60 -20.66
CA ASN A 195 -5.91 -15.43 -20.76
C ASN A 195 -6.46 -14.34 -19.82
N LEU A 196 -7.43 -13.57 -20.31
CA LEU A 196 -8.09 -12.50 -19.53
C LEU A 196 -8.79 -13.03 -18.27
N SER A 197 -9.47 -14.17 -18.34
CA SER A 197 -10.15 -14.75 -17.19
C SER A 197 -9.19 -15.13 -16.06
N GLN A 198 -8.01 -15.64 -16.42
CA GLN A 198 -6.95 -15.95 -15.45
C GLN A 198 -6.40 -14.67 -14.83
N VAL A 199 -6.15 -13.63 -15.64
CA VAL A 199 -5.76 -12.30 -15.13
C VAL A 199 -6.75 -11.74 -14.11
N ILE A 200 -8.05 -11.81 -14.40
CA ILE A 200 -9.09 -11.34 -13.48
C ILE A 200 -9.03 -12.14 -12.19
N ALA A 201 -9.06 -13.48 -12.27
CA ALA A 201 -9.03 -14.35 -11.10
C ALA A 201 -7.78 -14.09 -10.22
N LEU A 202 -6.60 -14.01 -10.84
CA LEU A 202 -5.34 -13.76 -10.15
C LEU A 202 -5.29 -12.35 -9.54
N SER A 203 -5.84 -11.34 -10.21
CA SER A 203 -5.95 -9.98 -9.66
C SER A 203 -6.86 -9.93 -8.43
N LEU A 204 -7.95 -10.70 -8.43
CA LEU A 204 -8.81 -10.84 -7.25
C LEU A 204 -8.10 -11.59 -6.13
N CYS A 205 -7.32 -12.63 -6.44
CA CYS A 205 -6.48 -13.32 -5.45
C CYS A 205 -5.43 -12.38 -4.82
N LEU A 206 -4.78 -11.53 -5.62
CA LEU A 206 -3.87 -10.50 -5.12
C LEU A 206 -4.60 -9.52 -4.18
N ALA A 207 -5.82 -9.12 -4.51
CA ALA A 207 -6.64 -8.24 -3.67
C ALA A 207 -7.01 -8.89 -2.34
N ILE A 208 -7.39 -10.18 -2.36
CA ILE A 208 -7.71 -10.96 -1.16
C ILE A 208 -6.48 -11.12 -0.28
N GLY A 209 -5.34 -11.51 -0.85
CA GLY A 209 -4.09 -11.67 -0.11
C GLY A 209 -3.66 -10.38 0.58
N GLY A 210 -3.68 -9.25 -0.15
CA GLY A 210 -3.42 -7.92 0.42
C GLY A 210 -4.45 -7.51 1.47
N GLY A 211 -5.73 -7.77 1.24
CA GLY A 211 -6.84 -7.47 2.15
C GLY A 211 -6.75 -8.22 3.48
N ILE A 212 -6.17 -9.43 3.50
CA ILE A 212 -5.92 -10.21 4.71
C ILE A 212 -4.66 -9.70 5.44
N SER A 213 -3.54 -9.58 4.72
CA SER A 213 -2.23 -9.32 5.34
C SER A 213 -2.08 -7.89 5.85
N ILE A 214 -2.58 -6.88 5.13
CA ILE A 214 -2.41 -5.46 5.49
C ILE A 214 -3.01 -5.13 6.87
N PRO A 215 -4.30 -5.41 7.16
CA PRO A 215 -4.88 -5.06 8.45
C PRO A 215 -4.24 -5.84 9.61
N ALA A 216 -3.88 -7.11 9.40
CA ALA A 216 -3.18 -7.91 10.40
C ALA A 216 -1.79 -7.32 10.75
N MET A 217 -1.01 -6.88 9.74
CA MET A 217 0.27 -6.20 9.95
C MET A 217 0.10 -4.87 10.70
N THR A 218 -0.88 -4.06 10.33
CA THR A 218 -1.17 -2.78 11.00
C THR A 218 -1.53 -3.01 12.47
N ALA A 219 -2.34 -4.03 12.76
CA ALA A 219 -2.74 -4.37 14.13
C ALA A 219 -1.56 -4.86 15.00
N ILE A 220 -0.70 -5.75 14.47
CA ILE A 220 0.56 -6.16 15.14
C ILE A 220 1.43 -4.94 15.48
N THR A 221 1.55 -4.02 14.54
CA THR A 221 2.35 -2.80 14.71
C THR A 221 1.81 -1.95 15.85
N ILE A 222 0.51 -1.66 15.83
CA ILE A 222 -0.15 -0.80 16.84
C ILE A 222 -0.06 -1.43 18.24
N GLU A 223 -0.32 -2.73 18.38
CA GLU A 223 -0.26 -3.39 19.68
C GLU A 223 1.16 -3.42 20.25
N HIS A 224 2.14 -3.78 19.44
CA HIS A 224 3.55 -3.76 19.87
C HIS A 224 3.98 -2.34 20.26
N GLY A 225 3.55 -1.34 19.48
CA GLY A 225 3.76 0.07 19.79
C GLY A 225 3.18 0.49 21.13
N LYS A 226 1.95 0.06 21.44
CA LYS A 226 1.29 0.35 22.73
C LYS A 226 2.00 -0.35 23.89
N ALA A 227 2.32 -1.64 23.74
CA ALA A 227 3.00 -2.44 24.76
C ALA A 227 4.37 -1.85 25.15
N MET A 228 5.14 -1.41 24.15
CA MET A 228 6.48 -0.84 24.34
C MET A 228 6.48 0.68 24.55
N LYS A 229 5.30 1.32 24.61
CA LYS A 229 5.10 2.78 24.77
C LYS A 229 5.86 3.61 23.73
N TYR A 230 5.90 3.15 22.49
CA TYR A 230 6.47 3.89 21.36
C TYR A 230 5.54 5.03 20.92
N GLY A 231 6.13 6.14 20.45
CA GLY A 231 5.36 7.23 19.82
C GLY A 231 4.70 6.75 18.53
N MET A 232 3.37 6.88 18.43
CA MET A 232 2.59 6.33 17.31
C MET A 232 2.93 7.01 15.98
N GLY A 233 3.21 8.32 15.97
CA GLY A 233 3.61 9.04 14.78
C GLY A 233 4.92 8.50 14.18
N MET A 234 5.94 8.30 15.01
CA MET A 234 7.22 7.72 14.58
C MET A 234 7.07 6.26 14.12
N LEU A 235 6.29 5.46 14.85
CA LEU A 235 6.02 4.06 14.48
C LEU A 235 5.36 3.94 13.11
N MET A 236 4.31 4.73 12.87
CA MET A 236 3.64 4.79 11.58
C MET A 236 4.54 5.39 10.51
N GLY A 237 5.42 6.34 10.85
CA GLY A 237 6.45 6.86 9.97
C GLY A 237 7.38 5.78 9.43
N ILE A 238 7.92 4.91 10.31
CA ILE A 238 8.74 3.75 9.90
C ILE A 238 7.93 2.78 9.02
N PHE A 239 6.67 2.53 9.37
CA PHE A 239 5.77 1.66 8.61
C PHE A 239 5.54 2.17 7.18
N TYR A 240 5.24 3.46 7.01
CA TYR A 240 5.01 4.06 5.69
C TYR A 240 6.32 4.29 4.91
N LEU A 241 7.44 4.49 5.59
CA LEU A 241 8.76 4.52 4.93
C LEU A 241 9.05 3.20 4.22
N ALA A 242 8.79 2.06 4.88
CA ALA A 242 8.94 0.74 4.25
C ALA A 242 8.08 0.62 2.98
N VAL A 243 6.84 1.11 3.03
CA VAL A 243 5.91 1.11 1.89
C VAL A 243 6.43 1.97 0.75
N ALA A 244 6.90 3.18 1.04
CA ALA A 244 7.44 4.09 0.05
C ALA A 244 8.67 3.49 -0.66
N LEU A 245 9.60 2.91 0.12
CA LEU A 245 10.77 2.23 -0.42
C LEU A 245 10.39 1.03 -1.29
N GLY A 246 9.46 0.19 -0.86
CA GLY A 246 9.00 -0.95 -1.65
C GLY A 246 8.36 -0.51 -2.97
N LEU A 247 7.43 0.46 -2.95
CA LEU A 247 6.79 0.97 -4.16
C LEU A 247 7.76 1.66 -5.12
N ALA A 248 8.80 2.31 -4.61
CA ALA A 248 9.80 2.97 -5.43
C ALA A 248 10.80 1.96 -6.04
N THR A 249 11.28 1.02 -5.23
CA THR A 249 12.29 0.03 -5.66
C THR A 249 11.70 -1.07 -6.53
N GLY A 250 10.42 -1.43 -6.34
CA GLY A 250 9.69 -2.41 -7.13
C GLY A 250 9.83 -2.20 -8.63
N PRO A 251 9.33 -1.08 -9.18
CA PRO A 251 9.42 -0.78 -10.60
C PRO A 251 10.86 -0.66 -11.11
N VAL A 252 11.77 -0.09 -10.31
CA VAL A 252 13.16 0.13 -10.73
C VAL A 252 13.90 -1.18 -10.90
N LEU A 253 13.85 -2.07 -9.91
CA LEU A 253 14.51 -3.38 -9.98
C LEU A 253 13.86 -4.26 -11.05
N ASN A 254 12.53 -4.28 -11.12
CA ASN A 254 11.83 -5.07 -12.13
C ASN A 254 11.98 -4.53 -13.55
N GLY A 255 12.28 -3.24 -13.74
CA GLY A 255 12.64 -2.67 -15.05
C GLY A 255 13.96 -3.23 -15.54
N LEU A 256 14.97 -3.27 -14.67
CA LEU A 256 16.27 -3.88 -15.01
C LEU A 256 16.16 -5.38 -15.33
N ILE A 257 15.26 -6.09 -14.63
CA ILE A 257 14.97 -7.50 -14.90
C ILE A 257 14.23 -7.68 -16.22
N PHE A 258 13.22 -6.83 -16.46
CA PHE A 258 12.45 -6.82 -17.69
C PHE A 258 13.34 -6.64 -18.93
N ASP A 259 14.27 -5.70 -18.89
CA ASP A 259 15.16 -5.41 -20.01
C ASP A 259 16.15 -6.55 -20.34
N ARG A 260 16.48 -7.40 -19.37
CA ARG A 260 17.53 -8.43 -19.51
C ARG A 260 16.99 -9.85 -19.65
N ILE A 261 15.97 -10.19 -18.89
CA ILE A 261 15.44 -11.56 -18.75
C ILE A 261 14.03 -11.65 -19.36
N GLY A 262 13.27 -10.55 -19.30
CA GLY A 262 11.92 -10.48 -19.83
C GLY A 262 10.85 -10.25 -18.76
N LEU A 263 9.61 -10.16 -19.21
CA LEU A 263 8.47 -9.73 -18.40
C LEU A 263 8.06 -10.70 -17.30
N GLU A 264 8.09 -12.00 -17.59
CA GLU A 264 7.72 -13.05 -16.63
C GLU A 264 8.62 -13.00 -15.39
N ALA A 265 9.93 -12.79 -15.61
CA ALA A 265 10.92 -12.70 -14.55
C ALA A 265 10.66 -11.55 -13.57
N SER A 266 10.06 -10.45 -14.02
CA SER A 266 9.66 -9.33 -13.16
C SER A 266 8.56 -9.73 -12.16
N PHE A 267 7.60 -10.56 -12.58
CA PHE A 267 6.56 -11.07 -11.69
C PHE A 267 7.11 -12.10 -10.69
N PHE A 268 7.98 -13.02 -11.15
CA PHE A 268 8.68 -13.95 -10.27
C PHE A 268 9.56 -13.24 -9.25
N CYS A 269 10.24 -12.15 -9.62
CA CYS A 269 11.01 -11.34 -8.69
C CYS A 269 10.12 -10.75 -7.59
N GLY A 270 8.95 -10.20 -7.95
CA GLY A 270 7.95 -9.74 -6.99
C GLY A 270 7.53 -10.82 -5.99
N GLY A 271 7.26 -12.03 -6.50
CA GLY A 271 6.95 -13.20 -5.66
C GLY A 271 8.12 -13.64 -4.76
N ALA A 272 9.35 -13.67 -5.29
CA ALA A 272 10.54 -14.06 -4.54
C ALA A 272 10.86 -13.09 -3.40
N ILE A 273 10.80 -11.78 -3.65
CA ILE A 273 10.99 -10.76 -2.61
C ILE A 273 9.92 -10.88 -1.52
N LEU A 274 8.67 -11.14 -1.89
CA LEU A 274 7.60 -11.37 -0.92
C LEU A 274 7.78 -12.67 -0.13
N PHE A 275 8.23 -13.74 -0.76
CA PHE A 275 8.55 -15.00 -0.09
C PHE A 275 9.68 -14.82 0.93
N VAL A 276 10.80 -14.22 0.53
CA VAL A 276 11.93 -13.93 1.42
C VAL A 276 11.50 -13.01 2.56
N GLY A 277 10.71 -11.96 2.28
CA GLY A 277 10.17 -11.08 3.31
C GLY A 277 9.28 -11.80 4.31
N THR A 278 8.44 -12.72 3.83
CA THR A 278 7.57 -13.55 4.68
C THR A 278 8.39 -14.53 5.53
N ALA A 279 9.43 -15.15 4.97
CA ALA A 279 10.34 -16.03 5.71
C ALA A 279 11.09 -15.29 6.83
N ILE A 280 11.62 -14.10 6.53
CA ILE A 280 12.27 -13.24 7.53
C ILE A 280 11.27 -12.81 8.61
N PHE A 281 10.05 -12.45 8.23
CA PHE A 281 8.98 -12.10 9.17
C PHE A 281 8.68 -13.27 10.13
N CYS A 282 8.50 -14.48 9.60
CA CYS A 282 8.31 -15.68 10.41
C CYS A 282 9.50 -15.93 11.34
N PHE A 283 10.74 -15.82 10.84
CA PHE A 283 11.95 -16.01 11.62
C PHE A 283 12.04 -15.03 12.80
N LEU A 284 11.71 -13.75 12.57
CA LEU A 284 11.83 -12.71 13.59
C LEU A 284 10.66 -12.65 14.58
N VAL A 285 9.48 -13.16 14.22
CA VAL A 285 8.27 -13.08 15.04
C VAL A 285 7.91 -14.41 15.71
N ILE A 286 8.11 -15.54 15.04
CA ILE A 286 7.70 -16.88 15.53
C ILE A 286 8.80 -17.52 16.39
N ILE A 287 10.05 -17.46 15.95
CA ILE A 287 11.15 -18.17 16.62
C ILE A 287 11.45 -17.62 18.02
N PRO A 288 11.41 -16.29 18.28
CA PRO A 288 11.59 -15.77 19.64
C PRO A 288 10.41 -16.06 20.58
N ALA A 289 9.28 -16.55 20.06
CA ALA A 289 8.08 -16.85 20.85
C ALA A 289 8.05 -18.30 21.39
N ILE A 290 9.06 -19.13 21.06
CA ILE A 290 9.28 -20.42 21.73
C ILE A 290 10.00 -20.10 23.04
N PRO A 291 9.36 -20.23 24.21
CA PRO A 291 10.09 -20.14 25.47
C PRO A 291 11.12 -21.27 25.47
N ASP A 292 12.36 -20.95 25.80
CA ASP A 292 13.36 -21.97 26.13
C ASP A 292 12.80 -22.81 27.28
N VAL A 293 12.22 -23.96 26.97
CA VAL A 293 11.91 -25.01 27.94
C VAL A 293 13.23 -25.72 28.22
N ARG A 294 14.07 -25.06 29.00
CA ARG A 294 15.10 -25.67 29.84
C ARG A 294 15.01 -24.97 31.19
N HIS A 295 14.03 -25.38 31.99
CA HIS A 295 14.24 -26.28 33.13
C HIS A 295 15.37 -25.81 34.05
N SER A 296 14.92 -25.38 35.23
CA SER A 296 15.50 -25.60 36.58
C SER A 296 16.93 -25.14 36.85
#